data_AF-H5T9M8-F1
#
_entry.id   AF-H5T9M8-F1
#
_cell.length_a   1.000
_cell.length_b   1.000
_cell.length_c   1.000
_cell.angle_alpha   90.00
_cell.angle_beta   90.00
_cell.angle_gamma   90.00
#
_symmetry.space_group_name_H-M   'P 1'
#
loop_
_entity.id
_entity.type
_entity.pdbx_description
1 polymer ?
#
loop_
_entity_poly.entity_id
_entity_poly.type
_entity_poly.pdbx_seq_one_letter_code
_entity_poly.pdbx_strand_id
1 'polypeptide(L)'
;MDIKSISFKDLVSFSVILEKHANPSSRLKDYFFAGIRKKILFYAVNQSEKYVHMIRWGEIDHPTYKARIYEREKKTFVDKGEMLPLFKIHQFDKLFKGALNEIDLFEDIGDYHELVEPQQSLRLFNMHLRDSDLTPPTEFKNIEYKHIFIHAKNIEAIEKLLKTQSSPKANKQTRREIVFIKWLKNKEELAVSNMKKDDVWEELRKLDPHLFASEHKNFFRIQKIITFKPGRKLNK
;
A
#
# COMPACT_ATOMS: atom_id res chain seq x y z
N MET A 1 12.64 11.11 5.88
CA MET A 1 12.92 9.67 6.07
C MET A 1 14.10 9.34 5.17
N ASP A 2 15.26 9.00 5.75
CA ASP A 2 16.48 8.73 4.99
C ASP A 2 16.33 7.42 4.21
N ILE A 3 16.57 7.50 2.90
CA ILE A 3 16.55 6.37 1.99
C ILE A 3 17.80 5.54 2.29
N LYS A 4 17.62 4.47 3.09
CA LYS A 4 18.74 3.60 3.49
C LYS A 4 19.18 2.75 2.30
N SER A 5 20.47 2.73 2.01
CA SER A 5 21.07 1.72 1.14
C SER A 5 20.97 0.36 1.82
N ILE A 6 19.95 -0.44 1.46
CA ILE A 6 19.80 -1.79 1.99
C ILE A 6 20.71 -2.73 1.19
N SER A 7 21.58 -3.46 1.88
CA SER A 7 22.41 -4.50 1.25
C SER A 7 21.54 -5.58 0.60
N PHE A 8 21.73 -5.82 -0.69
CA PHE A 8 21.00 -6.82 -1.48
C PHE A 8 21.14 -8.25 -0.94
N LYS A 9 22.17 -8.55 -0.14
CA LYS A 9 22.43 -9.92 0.36
C LYS A 9 21.35 -10.45 1.30
N ASP A 10 20.62 -9.56 1.98
CA ASP A 10 19.60 -9.95 2.96
C ASP A 10 18.18 -9.82 2.40
N LEU A 11 18.02 -9.50 1.12
CA LEU A 11 16.73 -9.31 0.47
C LEU A 11 16.35 -10.54 -0.36
N VAL A 12 15.09 -10.92 -0.24
CA VAL A 12 14.47 -12.02 -1.00
C VAL A 12 13.37 -11.43 -1.85
N SER A 13 13.34 -11.78 -3.14
CA SER A 13 12.28 -11.34 -4.04
C SER A 13 10.97 -12.05 -3.73
N PHE A 14 9.86 -11.38 -4.00
CA PHE A 14 8.52 -11.95 -3.84
C PHE A 14 8.24 -13.12 -4.79
N SER A 15 8.92 -13.18 -5.94
CA SER A 15 8.88 -14.35 -6.82
C SER A 15 9.39 -15.61 -6.11
N VAL A 16 10.46 -15.51 -5.32
CA VAL A 16 10.98 -16.64 -4.52
C VAL A 16 9.99 -17.05 -3.43
N ILE A 17 9.31 -16.09 -2.81
CA ILE A 17 8.28 -16.37 -1.79
C ILE A 17 7.08 -17.08 -2.43
N LEU A 18 6.63 -16.59 -3.59
CA LEU A 18 5.56 -17.19 -4.36
C LEU A 18 5.87 -18.67 -4.66
N GLU A 19 7.07 -18.97 -5.13
CA GLU A 19 7.48 -20.31 -5.51
C GLU A 19 7.67 -21.24 -4.30
N LYS A 20 8.37 -20.79 -3.26
CA LYS A 20 8.83 -21.67 -2.16
C LYS A 20 7.91 -21.70 -0.94
N HIS A 21 7.18 -20.62 -0.69
CA HIS A 21 6.51 -20.39 0.60
C HIS A 21 5.00 -20.18 0.46
N ALA A 22 4.54 -19.69 -0.70
CA ALA A 22 3.17 -19.26 -0.94
C ALA A 22 2.53 -19.91 -2.19
N ASN A 23 2.94 -21.13 -2.53
CA ASN A 23 2.31 -21.92 -3.59
C ASN A 23 1.05 -22.63 -3.04
N PRO A 24 -0.17 -22.44 -3.62
CA PRO A 24 -0.51 -21.67 -4.82
C PRO A 24 -0.65 -20.16 -4.58
N SER A 25 -0.44 -19.35 -5.63
CA SER A 25 -0.36 -17.87 -5.63
C SER A 25 -1.40 -17.13 -4.78
N SER A 26 -2.57 -17.73 -4.59
CA SER A 26 -3.59 -17.31 -3.63
C SER A 26 -3.10 -17.09 -2.20
N ARG A 27 -2.02 -17.74 -1.76
CA ARG A 27 -1.42 -17.58 -0.42
C ARG A 27 -0.45 -16.40 -0.31
N LEU A 28 -0.04 -15.80 -1.42
CA LEU A 28 0.88 -14.66 -1.41
C LEU A 28 0.26 -13.44 -0.72
N LYS A 29 -1.06 -13.27 -0.86
CA LYS A 29 -1.85 -12.28 -0.12
C LYS A 29 -1.71 -12.46 1.40
N ASP A 30 -1.69 -13.71 1.88
CA ASP A 30 -1.57 -13.99 3.31
C ASP A 30 -0.20 -13.59 3.86
N TYR A 31 0.87 -13.83 3.10
CA TYR A 31 2.23 -13.38 3.46
C TYR A 31 2.30 -11.87 3.57
N PHE A 32 1.68 -11.18 2.60
CA PHE A 32 1.63 -9.74 2.59
C PHE A 32 0.89 -9.17 3.82
N PHE A 33 -0.34 -9.65 4.08
CA PHE A 33 -1.12 -9.19 5.24
C PHE A 33 -0.44 -9.51 6.58
N ALA A 34 0.21 -10.67 6.68
CA ALA A 34 1.00 -11.03 7.84
C ALA A 34 2.19 -10.07 8.04
N GLY A 35 2.84 -9.66 6.94
CA GLY A 35 3.90 -8.65 6.96
C GLY A 35 3.41 -7.30 7.47
N ILE A 36 2.30 -6.79 6.95
CA ILE A 36 1.67 -5.54 7.44
C ILE A 36 1.42 -5.62 8.95
N ARG A 37 0.80 -6.70 9.44
CA ARG A 37 0.49 -6.87 10.87
C ARG A 37 1.75 -6.80 11.74
N LYS A 38 2.86 -7.31 11.23
CA LYS A 38 4.17 -7.29 11.89
C LYS A 38 4.95 -5.99 11.65
N LYS A 39 4.38 -5.01 10.95
CA LYS A 39 5.04 -3.76 10.52
C LYS A 39 6.32 -4.04 9.72
N ILE A 40 6.30 -5.10 8.93
CA ILE A 40 7.39 -5.45 8.02
C ILE A 40 7.25 -4.59 6.76
N LEU A 41 8.36 -4.01 6.33
CA LEU A 41 8.43 -3.23 5.10
C LEU A 41 8.69 -4.14 3.91
N PHE A 42 8.01 -3.84 2.82
CA PHE A 42 8.26 -4.37 1.48
C PHE A 42 8.84 -3.25 0.64
N TYR A 43 9.68 -3.60 -0.32
CA TYR A 43 10.35 -2.62 -1.18
C TYR A 43 10.16 -2.98 -2.64
N ALA A 44 9.79 -2.02 -3.47
CA ALA A 44 9.82 -2.14 -4.91
C ALA A 44 11.12 -1.51 -5.42
N VAL A 45 11.83 -2.21 -6.31
CA VAL A 45 13.03 -1.66 -6.94
C VAL A 45 12.65 -0.76 -8.11
N ASN A 46 13.21 0.44 -8.15
CA ASN A 46 13.11 1.35 -9.28
C ASN A 46 13.92 0.80 -10.48
N GLN A 47 13.30 0.74 -11.65
CA GLN A 47 13.82 0.00 -12.82
C GLN A 47 14.58 0.89 -13.82
N SER A 48 14.38 2.20 -13.76
CA SER A 48 15.03 3.21 -14.60
C SER A 48 15.30 4.48 -13.82
N GLU A 49 16.30 5.25 -14.22
CA GLU A 49 16.55 6.59 -13.69
C GLU A 49 15.34 7.49 -13.95
N LYS A 50 14.97 8.30 -12.96
CA LYS A 50 13.81 9.21 -13.06
C LYS A 50 14.10 10.55 -12.43
N TYR A 51 13.62 11.61 -13.08
CA TYR A 51 13.52 12.93 -12.50
C TYR A 51 12.05 13.19 -12.17
N VAL A 52 11.75 13.19 -10.87
CA VAL A 52 10.37 13.30 -10.37
C VAL A 52 10.17 14.59 -9.61
N HIS A 53 9.00 15.21 -9.81
CA HIS A 53 8.55 16.38 -9.10
C HIS A 53 7.30 16.02 -8.29
N MET A 54 7.44 16.13 -6.98
CA MET A 54 6.42 15.75 -6.01
C MET A 54 5.91 16.97 -5.27
N ILE A 55 4.62 16.96 -4.95
CA ILE A 55 3.93 18.04 -4.23
C ILE A 55 3.27 17.50 -2.97
N ARG A 56 3.24 18.36 -1.96
CA ARG A 56 2.42 18.19 -0.77
C ARG A 56 1.30 19.22 -0.83
N TRP A 57 0.07 18.72 -0.89
CA TRP A 57 -1.13 19.54 -0.76
C TRP A 57 -1.32 20.01 0.67
N GLY A 58 -1.80 21.24 0.84
CA GLY A 58 -2.35 21.68 2.13
C GLY A 58 -3.78 21.23 2.34
N GLU A 59 -4.41 21.74 3.40
CA GLU A 59 -5.75 21.33 3.86
C GLU A 59 -6.91 21.65 2.88
N ILE A 60 -6.63 22.17 1.68
CA ILE A 60 -7.66 22.54 0.70
C ILE A 60 -7.95 21.33 -0.20
N ASP A 61 -9.13 20.73 -0.03
CA ASP A 61 -9.68 19.71 -0.93
C ASP A 61 -9.89 20.31 -2.35
N HIS A 62 -9.02 19.91 -3.28
CA HIS A 62 -9.16 20.06 -4.74
C HIS A 62 -9.32 21.49 -5.31
N PRO A 63 -8.34 22.39 -5.17
CA PRO A 63 -8.34 23.67 -5.87
C PRO A 63 -8.15 23.49 -7.39
N THR A 64 -8.87 24.31 -8.18
CA THR A 64 -8.70 24.39 -9.65
C THR A 64 -7.25 24.65 -10.03
N TYR A 65 -6.79 24.17 -11.20
CA TYR A 65 -5.39 24.25 -11.65
C TYR A 65 -4.69 25.60 -11.40
N LYS A 66 -5.42 26.71 -11.57
CA LYS A 66 -4.91 28.09 -11.40
C LYS A 66 -4.80 28.58 -9.94
N ALA A 67 -5.47 27.91 -9.00
CA ALA A 67 -5.57 28.30 -7.59
C ALA A 67 -4.84 27.31 -6.65
N ARG A 68 -4.01 26.44 -7.21
CA ARG A 68 -3.27 25.43 -6.46
C ARG A 68 -2.12 26.10 -5.73
N ILE A 69 -2.25 26.17 -4.41
CA ILE A 69 -1.16 26.54 -3.52
C ILE A 69 -0.58 25.23 -2.95
N TYR A 70 0.65 24.92 -3.33
CA TYR A 70 1.38 23.79 -2.79
C TYR A 70 1.96 24.18 -1.42
N GLU A 71 1.82 23.34 -0.40
CA GLU A 71 2.50 23.58 0.88
C GLU A 71 4.01 23.38 0.74
N ARG A 72 4.39 22.35 -0.01
CA ARG A 72 5.79 22.01 -0.31
C ARG A 72 5.89 21.38 -1.69
N GLU A 73 7.02 21.61 -2.34
CA GLU A 73 7.40 20.96 -3.58
C GLU A 73 8.83 20.43 -3.50
N LYS A 74 9.10 19.32 -4.17
CA LYS A 74 10.44 18.74 -4.26
C LYS A 74 10.66 18.11 -5.62
N LYS A 75 11.73 18.51 -6.28
CA LYS A 75 12.31 17.79 -7.41
C LYS A 75 13.40 16.86 -6.90
N THR A 76 13.39 15.60 -7.32
CA THR A 76 14.40 14.63 -6.92
C THR A 76 14.76 13.74 -8.11
N PHE A 77 16.03 13.41 -8.21
CA PHE A 77 16.49 12.32 -9.05
C PHE A 77 16.36 11.01 -8.27
N VAL A 78 15.96 9.94 -8.95
CA VAL A 78 15.73 8.61 -8.39
C VAL A 78 16.52 7.63 -9.23
N ASP A 79 17.47 6.96 -8.60
CA ASP A 79 18.42 6.10 -9.29
C ASP A 79 17.79 4.76 -9.66
N LYS A 80 18.22 4.19 -10.78
CA LYS A 80 17.91 2.78 -11.07
C LYS A 80 18.47 1.89 -9.96
N GLY A 81 17.65 0.98 -9.43
CA GLY A 81 18.02 0.10 -8.32
C GLY A 81 17.61 0.65 -6.95
N GLU A 82 17.14 1.90 -6.87
CA GLU A 82 16.67 2.49 -5.63
C GLU A 82 15.43 1.75 -5.09
N MET A 83 15.40 1.50 -3.79
CA MET A 83 14.35 0.72 -3.12
C MET A 83 13.28 1.63 -2.54
N LEU A 84 12.11 1.65 -3.16
CA LEU A 84 10.97 2.45 -2.73
C LEU A 84 10.04 1.61 -1.86
N PRO A 85 9.59 2.12 -0.70
CA PRO A 85 8.76 1.35 0.19
C PRO A 85 7.38 1.10 -0.42
N LEU A 86 6.93 -0.15 -0.37
CA LEU A 86 5.59 -0.58 -0.73
C LEU A 86 4.85 -0.85 0.60
N PHE A 87 3.89 0.00 0.94
CA PHE A 87 3.25 -0.06 2.26
C PHE A 87 1.74 0.24 2.23
N LYS A 88 1.23 0.78 1.11
CA LYS A 88 -0.20 1.07 0.97
C LYS A 88 -0.91 -0.09 0.32
N ILE A 89 -2.03 -0.50 0.90
CA ILE A 89 -2.73 -1.73 0.50
C ILE A 89 -3.20 -1.65 -0.97
N HIS A 90 -3.61 -0.46 -1.45
CA HIS A 90 -3.99 -0.29 -2.86
C HIS A 90 -2.83 -0.53 -3.84
N GLN A 91 -1.58 -0.24 -3.45
CA GLN A 91 -0.41 -0.60 -4.27
C GLN A 91 -0.28 -2.12 -4.37
N PHE A 92 -0.57 -2.84 -3.28
CA PHE A 92 -0.59 -4.31 -3.29
C PHE A 92 -1.78 -4.87 -4.05
N ASP A 93 -2.97 -4.28 -3.95
CA ASP A 93 -4.12 -4.69 -4.75
C ASP A 93 -3.81 -4.52 -6.25
N LYS A 94 -3.23 -3.39 -6.66
CA LYS A 94 -2.71 -3.18 -8.01
C LYS A 94 -1.66 -4.22 -8.38
N LEU A 95 -0.75 -4.58 -7.47
CA LEU A 95 0.27 -5.62 -7.70
C LEU A 95 -0.39 -6.99 -7.99
N PHE A 96 -1.35 -7.40 -7.16
CA PHE A 96 -2.06 -8.67 -7.33
C PHE A 96 -2.94 -8.72 -8.59
N LYS A 97 -3.38 -7.55 -9.07
CA LYS A 97 -4.11 -7.39 -10.34
C LYS A 97 -3.18 -7.24 -11.57
N GLY A 98 -1.87 -7.20 -11.38
CA GLY A 98 -0.89 -6.99 -12.46
C GLY A 98 -0.93 -5.58 -13.05
N ALA A 99 -1.43 -4.60 -12.29
CA ALA A 99 -1.64 -3.22 -12.71
C ALA A 99 -0.76 -2.21 -11.96
N LEU A 100 0.12 -2.66 -11.07
CA LEU A 100 1.01 -1.77 -10.32
C LEU A 100 2.08 -1.18 -11.25
N ASN A 101 2.21 0.14 -11.23
CA ASN A 101 3.19 0.89 -11.98
C ASN A 101 4.11 1.69 -11.04
N GLU A 102 5.31 2.04 -11.49
CA GLU A 102 6.25 2.87 -10.72
C GLU A 102 5.66 4.21 -10.29
N ILE A 103 4.76 4.82 -11.06
CA ILE A 103 4.02 6.04 -10.65
C ILE A 103 3.36 5.84 -9.29
N ASP A 104 2.75 4.67 -9.06
CA ASP A 104 2.03 4.36 -7.83
C ASP A 104 2.94 4.28 -6.60
N LEU A 105 4.26 4.10 -6.80
CA LEU A 105 5.24 4.07 -5.71
C LEU A 105 5.56 5.46 -5.15
N PHE A 106 5.34 6.51 -5.96
CA PHE A 106 5.62 7.89 -5.57
C PHE A 106 4.46 8.51 -4.77
N GLU A 107 3.37 7.78 -4.55
CA GLU A 107 2.32 8.20 -3.64
C GLU A 107 2.79 8.00 -2.17
N ASP A 108 3.06 9.08 -1.43
CA ASP A 108 3.57 9.11 -0.03
C ASP A 108 5.05 8.74 0.19
N ILE A 109 5.96 9.36 -0.56
CA ILE A 109 7.40 9.32 -0.20
C ILE A 109 7.74 10.50 0.71
N GLY A 110 8.13 10.19 1.96
CA GLY A 110 8.41 11.19 2.97
C GLY A 110 7.13 11.85 3.48
N ASP A 111 6.91 13.11 3.08
CA ASP A 111 5.71 13.89 3.39
C ASP A 111 4.99 14.38 2.10
N TYR A 112 5.35 13.83 0.93
CA TYR A 112 4.79 14.23 -0.36
C TYR A 112 3.77 13.21 -0.82
N HIS A 113 2.59 13.66 -1.20
CA HIS A 113 1.44 12.79 -1.42
C HIS A 113 1.22 12.46 -2.89
N GLU A 114 1.69 13.32 -3.80
CA GLU A 114 1.41 13.20 -5.23
C GLU A 114 2.58 13.66 -6.10
N LEU A 115 2.72 13.03 -7.27
CA LEU A 115 3.49 13.58 -8.39
C LEU A 115 2.74 14.76 -9.00
N VAL A 116 3.45 15.68 -9.64
CA VAL A 116 2.78 16.70 -10.46
C VAL A 116 2.01 16.05 -11.60
N GLU A 117 0.81 16.56 -11.90
CA GLU A 117 -0.12 15.99 -12.89
C GLU A 117 0.50 15.68 -14.28
N PRO A 118 1.44 16.49 -14.83
CA PRO A 118 2.10 16.15 -16.08
C PRO A 118 2.77 14.77 -16.03
N GLN A 119 3.37 14.36 -14.91
CA GLN A 119 4.02 13.04 -14.77
C GLN A 119 3.03 11.89 -14.52
N GLN A 120 1.74 12.19 -14.36
CA GLN A 120 0.67 11.20 -14.21
C GLN A 120 -0.13 10.98 -15.51
N SER A 121 -0.13 11.96 -16.42
CA SER A 121 -0.98 11.95 -17.62
C SER A 121 -0.18 12.34 -18.85
N LEU A 122 -0.04 11.43 -19.82
CA LEU A 122 0.70 11.68 -21.07
C LEU A 122 0.15 12.88 -21.83
N ARG A 123 -1.18 13.06 -21.80
CA ARG A 123 -1.82 14.22 -22.41
C ARG A 123 -1.35 15.52 -21.75
N LEU A 124 -1.37 15.59 -20.42
CA LEU A 124 -0.94 16.79 -19.68
C LEU A 124 0.57 17.00 -19.82
N PHE A 125 1.36 15.93 -19.81
CA PHE A 125 2.79 15.98 -20.10
C PHE A 125 3.05 16.70 -21.42
N ASN A 126 2.39 16.25 -22.49
CA ASN A 126 2.58 16.81 -23.82
C ASN A 126 2.11 18.27 -23.95
N MET A 127 1.11 18.68 -23.17
CA MET A 127 0.59 20.05 -23.14
C MET A 127 1.51 21.04 -22.42
N HIS A 128 2.36 20.55 -21.50
CA HIS A 128 3.22 21.38 -20.64
C HIS A 128 4.73 21.11 -20.85
N LEU A 129 5.07 20.40 -21.94
CA LEU A 129 6.37 19.78 -22.25
C LEU A 129 7.55 20.76 -22.46
N ARG A 130 7.29 22.01 -22.85
CA ARG A 130 8.33 22.88 -23.43
C ARG A 130 9.43 23.31 -22.44
N ASP A 131 9.22 23.16 -21.13
CA ASP A 131 10.11 23.69 -20.10
C ASP A 131 10.40 22.73 -18.93
N SER A 132 10.22 21.40 -19.07
CA SER A 132 10.37 20.48 -17.93
C SER A 132 11.31 19.29 -18.18
N ASP A 133 12.38 19.19 -17.39
CA ASP A 133 13.30 18.02 -17.32
C ASP A 133 12.66 16.77 -16.68
N LEU A 134 11.33 16.73 -16.55
CA LEU A 134 10.60 15.69 -15.83
C LEU A 134 10.52 14.39 -16.64
N THR A 135 10.62 13.25 -15.96
CA THR A 135 10.40 11.95 -16.59
C THR A 135 8.94 11.82 -17.06
N PRO A 136 8.69 11.46 -18.33
CA PRO A 136 7.33 11.28 -18.87
C PRO A 136 6.63 10.06 -18.27
N PRO A 137 5.29 10.05 -18.21
CA PRO A 137 4.50 8.92 -17.70
C PRO A 137 4.83 7.57 -18.37
N THR A 138 5.24 7.59 -19.64
CA THR A 138 5.57 6.40 -20.45
C THR A 138 6.88 5.71 -20.03
N GLU A 139 7.74 6.39 -19.28
CA GLU A 139 9.00 5.83 -18.80
C GLU A 139 8.87 5.08 -17.48
N PHE A 140 7.75 5.25 -16.77
CA PHE A 140 7.43 4.50 -15.56
C PHE A 140 6.94 3.09 -15.93
N LYS A 141 7.65 2.08 -15.42
CA LYS A 141 7.46 0.67 -15.75
C LYS A 141 6.47 -0.01 -14.81
N ASN A 142 5.88 -1.10 -15.30
CA ASN A 142 5.05 -1.96 -14.46
C ASN A 142 5.93 -2.74 -13.48
N ILE A 143 5.37 -3.04 -12.31
CA ILE A 143 6.06 -3.69 -11.21
C ILE A 143 5.54 -5.13 -11.08
N GLU A 144 6.48 -6.06 -11.07
CA GLU A 144 6.21 -7.49 -10.95
C GLU A 144 6.76 -8.03 -9.63
N TYR A 145 6.36 -9.24 -9.22
CA TYR A 145 6.84 -9.87 -7.99
C TYR A 145 8.36 -10.02 -7.91
N LYS A 146 9.06 -10.15 -9.05
CA LYS A 146 10.53 -10.20 -9.10
C LYS A 146 11.20 -8.87 -8.74
N HIS A 147 10.45 -7.76 -8.83
CA HIS A 147 10.89 -6.41 -8.48
C HIS A 147 10.52 -6.03 -7.05
N ILE A 148 9.80 -6.88 -6.31
CA ILE A 148 9.43 -6.64 -4.91
C ILE A 148 10.32 -7.47 -3.99
N PHE A 149 10.83 -6.85 -2.94
CA PHE A 149 11.78 -7.41 -2.00
C PHE A 149 11.32 -7.26 -0.54
N ILE A 150 11.72 -8.23 0.28
CA ILE A 150 11.58 -8.22 1.73
C ILE A 150 12.86 -8.79 2.34
N HIS A 151 13.21 -8.38 3.55
CA HIS A 151 14.33 -9.00 4.25
C HIS A 151 14.07 -10.49 4.56
N ALA A 152 15.05 -11.35 4.31
CA ALA A 152 14.97 -12.80 4.54
C ALA A 152 14.50 -13.13 5.97
N LYS A 153 15.08 -12.48 6.98
CA LYS A 153 14.72 -12.66 8.40
C LYS A 153 13.23 -12.42 8.72
N ASN A 154 12.56 -11.63 7.90
CA ASN A 154 11.15 -11.30 8.09
C ASN A 154 10.22 -12.40 7.56
N ILE A 155 10.70 -13.28 6.67
CA ILE A 155 9.93 -14.42 6.14
C ILE A 155 9.59 -15.38 7.29
N GLU A 156 10.57 -15.74 8.12
CA GLU A 156 10.35 -16.61 9.28
C GLU A 156 9.32 -16.04 10.27
N ALA A 157 9.39 -14.72 10.51
CA ALA A 157 8.45 -14.02 11.37
C ALA A 157 7.01 -14.05 10.81
N ILE A 158 6.86 -13.95 9.48
CA ILE A 158 5.58 -14.08 8.78
C ILE A 158 5.07 -15.52 8.88
N GLU A 159 5.90 -16.52 8.58
CA GLU A 159 5.52 -17.93 8.66
C GLU A 159 5.05 -18.34 10.06
N LYS A 160 5.77 -17.90 11.10
CA LYS A 160 5.40 -18.16 12.49
C LYS A 160 4.03 -17.57 12.81
N LEU A 161 3.74 -16.35 12.32
CA LEU A 161 2.43 -15.72 12.49
C LEU A 161 1.34 -16.53 11.77
N LEU A 162 1.57 -16.93 10.52
CA LEU A 162 0.61 -17.71 9.72
C LEU A 162 0.31 -19.06 10.38
N LYS A 163 1.33 -19.76 10.91
CA LYS A 163 1.20 -21.01 11.68
C LYS A 163 0.43 -20.81 13.00
N THR A 164 0.57 -19.65 13.65
CA THR A 164 -0.14 -19.36 14.91
C THR A 164 -1.61 -19.03 14.66
N GLN A 165 -1.92 -18.36 13.55
CA GLN A 165 -3.28 -17.98 13.13
C GLN A 165 -4.15 -19.18 12.78
N SER A 166 -3.56 -20.25 12.24
CA SER A 166 -4.26 -21.51 11.99
C SER A 166 -4.48 -22.34 13.25
N SER A 167 -3.92 -21.94 14.41
CA SER A 167 -4.06 -22.69 15.66
C SER A 167 -5.37 -22.34 16.40
N PRO A 168 -5.99 -23.30 17.11
CA PRO A 168 -7.16 -23.05 17.95
C PRO A 168 -6.92 -22.04 19.08
N LYS A 169 -5.67 -21.68 19.39
CA LYS A 169 -5.30 -20.76 20.47
C LYS A 169 -5.22 -19.28 20.03
N ALA A 170 -5.57 -18.94 18.79
CA ALA A 170 -5.58 -17.54 18.35
C ALA A 170 -6.52 -16.68 19.20
N ASN A 171 -6.05 -15.51 19.65
CA ASN A 171 -6.85 -14.59 20.46
C ASN A 171 -8.02 -13.99 19.65
N LYS A 172 -9.03 -13.43 20.35
CA LYS A 172 -10.28 -12.93 19.73
C LYS A 172 -10.02 -11.87 18.64
N GLN A 173 -9.02 -10.99 18.83
CA GLN A 173 -8.65 -9.99 17.84
C GLN A 173 -8.11 -10.65 16.56
N THR A 174 -7.16 -11.57 16.71
CA THR A 174 -6.58 -12.32 15.57
C THR A 174 -7.66 -13.06 14.80
N ARG A 175 -8.60 -13.72 15.48
CA ARG A 175 -9.74 -14.39 14.82
C ARG A 175 -10.62 -13.42 14.05
N ARG A 176 -10.97 -12.27 14.63
CA ARG A 176 -11.75 -11.22 13.95
C ARG A 176 -11.04 -10.72 12.71
N GLU A 177 -9.74 -10.49 12.80
CA GLU A 177 -8.97 -9.99 11.68
C GLU A 177 -8.83 -11.04 10.57
N ILE A 178 -8.82 -12.35 10.88
CA ILE A 178 -8.87 -13.42 9.88
C ILE A 178 -10.19 -13.38 9.12
N VAL A 179 -11.32 -13.27 9.82
CA VAL A 179 -12.65 -13.15 9.18
C VAL A 179 -12.73 -11.87 8.35
N PHE A 180 -12.17 -10.76 8.86
CA PHE A 180 -12.10 -9.49 8.12
C PHE A 180 -11.31 -9.62 6.82
N ILE A 181 -10.11 -10.24 6.85
CA ILE A 181 -9.33 -10.49 5.63
C ILE A 181 -10.09 -11.38 4.65
N LYS A 182 -10.73 -12.45 5.15
CA LYS A 182 -11.51 -13.36 4.30
C LYS A 182 -12.66 -12.63 3.60
N TRP A 183 -13.31 -11.71 4.30
CA TRP A 183 -14.36 -10.85 3.76
C TRP A 183 -13.82 -9.85 2.72
N LEU A 184 -12.59 -9.33 2.92
CA LEU A 184 -11.94 -8.42 1.98
C LEU A 184 -11.52 -9.07 0.66
N LYS A 185 -11.27 -10.39 0.64
CA LYS A 185 -10.67 -11.10 -0.49
C LYS A 185 -11.36 -10.85 -1.85
N ASN A 186 -12.66 -10.57 -1.83
CA ASN A 186 -13.48 -10.35 -3.03
C ASN A 186 -14.09 -8.93 -3.10
N LYS A 187 -13.55 -7.97 -2.34
CA LYS A 187 -14.06 -6.59 -2.29
C LYS A 187 -12.99 -5.60 -2.74
N GLU A 188 -13.44 -4.51 -3.36
CA GLU A 188 -12.56 -3.40 -3.72
C GLU A 188 -12.23 -2.58 -2.47
N GLU A 189 -10.96 -2.48 -2.14
CA GLU A 189 -10.52 -1.89 -0.87
C GLU A 189 -10.80 -0.39 -0.78
N LEU A 190 -10.75 0.34 -1.91
CA LEU A 190 -11.11 1.75 -1.94
C LEU A 190 -12.60 1.95 -1.64
N ALA A 191 -13.46 1.03 -2.09
CA ALA A 191 -14.86 1.06 -1.71
C ALA A 191 -15.00 0.80 -0.21
N VAL A 192 -14.29 -0.19 0.33
CA VAL A 192 -14.33 -0.54 1.76
C VAL A 192 -13.77 0.56 2.67
N SER A 193 -12.67 1.22 2.29
CA SER A 193 -12.06 2.30 3.07
C SER A 193 -12.95 3.53 3.18
N ASN A 194 -13.85 3.71 2.21
CA ASN A 194 -14.88 4.74 2.18
C ASN A 194 -16.19 4.33 2.89
N MET A 195 -16.36 3.07 3.29
CA MET A 195 -17.51 2.63 4.08
C MET A 195 -17.43 3.14 5.52
N LYS A 196 -18.59 3.29 6.17
CA LYS A 196 -18.61 3.51 7.62
C LYS A 196 -18.15 2.23 8.33
N LYS A 197 -17.38 2.41 9.40
CA LYS A 197 -16.90 1.28 10.24
C LYS A 197 -18.05 0.41 10.75
N ASP A 198 -19.19 1.04 11.07
CA ASP A 198 -20.38 0.36 11.56
C ASP A 198 -20.98 -0.56 10.48
N ASP A 199 -21.07 -0.08 9.24
CA ASP A 199 -21.56 -0.86 8.09
C ASP A 199 -20.65 -2.07 7.84
N VAL A 200 -19.32 -1.87 7.91
CA VAL A 200 -18.35 -2.97 7.80
C VAL A 200 -18.52 -3.96 8.96
N TRP A 201 -18.80 -3.49 10.17
CA TRP A 201 -19.00 -4.37 11.32
C TRP A 201 -20.23 -5.26 11.18
N GLU A 202 -21.34 -4.72 10.68
CA GLU A 202 -22.56 -5.50 10.41
C GLU A 202 -22.31 -6.58 9.36
N GLU A 203 -21.57 -6.25 8.30
CA GLU A 203 -21.18 -7.21 7.27
C GLU A 203 -20.32 -8.36 7.84
N LEU A 204 -19.42 -8.07 8.77
CA LEU A 204 -18.62 -9.10 9.46
C LEU A 204 -19.45 -9.91 10.45
N ARG A 205 -20.44 -9.29 11.11
CA ARG A 205 -21.36 -9.99 12.01
C ARG A 205 -22.23 -11.01 11.29
N LYS A 206 -22.60 -10.74 10.02
CA LYS A 206 -23.27 -11.73 9.16
C LYS A 206 -22.43 -12.98 8.91
N LEU A 207 -21.09 -12.87 8.92
CA LEU A 207 -20.19 -14.01 8.72
C LEU A 207 -19.96 -14.82 9.99
N ASP A 208 -19.80 -14.17 11.14
CA ASP A 208 -19.59 -14.84 12.42
C ASP A 208 -20.23 -14.02 13.57
N PRO A 209 -21.53 -14.24 13.86
CA PRO A 209 -22.26 -13.44 14.83
C PRO A 209 -21.64 -13.47 16.23
N HIS A 210 -21.13 -14.62 16.66
CA HIS A 210 -20.55 -14.79 18.00
C HIS A 210 -19.21 -14.06 18.13
N LEU A 211 -18.38 -14.09 17.08
CA LEU A 211 -17.10 -13.42 17.10
C LEU A 211 -17.25 -11.89 17.07
N PHE A 212 -18.28 -11.37 16.41
CA PHE A 212 -18.56 -9.94 16.23
C PHE A 212 -19.74 -9.40 17.07
N ALA A 213 -20.12 -10.12 18.13
CA ALA A 213 -21.21 -9.72 19.03
C ALA A 213 -20.94 -8.43 19.83
N SER A 214 -19.67 -8.11 20.11
CA SER A 214 -19.30 -6.90 20.88
C SER A 214 -19.17 -5.65 19.98
N GLU A 215 -19.02 -4.48 20.60
CA GLU A 215 -18.73 -3.24 19.88
C GLU A 215 -17.46 -3.30 19.02
N HIS A 216 -17.50 -2.54 17.92
CA HIS A 216 -16.48 -2.50 16.88
C HIS A 216 -15.29 -1.58 17.19
N LYS A 217 -15.43 -0.65 18.16
CA LYS A 217 -14.43 0.40 18.45
C LYS A 217 -13.04 -0.16 18.68
N ASN A 218 -12.91 -1.17 19.54
CA ASN A 218 -11.61 -1.76 19.86
C ASN A 218 -10.99 -2.48 18.66
N PHE A 219 -11.79 -3.16 17.84
CA PHE A 219 -11.27 -3.84 16.64
C PHE A 219 -10.69 -2.84 15.64
N PHE A 220 -11.46 -1.82 15.24
CA PHE A 220 -11.02 -0.85 14.24
C PHE A 220 -9.92 0.09 14.73
N ARG A 221 -9.76 0.25 16.06
CA ARG A 221 -8.64 0.98 16.67
C ARG A 221 -7.33 0.18 16.60
N ILE A 222 -7.41 -1.14 16.74
CA ILE A 222 -6.25 -2.02 16.84
C ILE A 222 -5.82 -2.56 15.47
N GLN A 223 -6.78 -2.92 14.62
CA GLN A 223 -6.51 -3.44 13.28
C GLN A 223 -5.79 -2.38 12.44
N LYS A 224 -4.77 -2.82 11.70
CA LYS A 224 -3.98 -1.97 10.78
C LYS A 224 -4.06 -2.48 9.34
N ILE A 225 -5.14 -3.20 9.03
CA ILE A 225 -5.32 -3.90 7.76
C ILE A 225 -5.88 -2.94 6.71
N ILE A 226 -6.83 -2.07 7.09
CA ILE A 226 -7.34 -0.97 6.25
C ILE A 226 -7.34 0.34 7.03
N THR A 227 -6.87 1.42 6.40
CA THR A 227 -7.06 2.79 6.88
C THR A 227 -8.40 3.30 6.37
N PHE A 228 -9.36 3.45 7.28
CA PHE A 228 -10.66 4.05 6.97
C PHE A 228 -10.53 5.56 6.85
N LYS A 229 -11.26 6.17 5.91
CA LYS A 229 -11.35 7.62 5.82
C LYS A 229 -11.87 8.18 7.16
N PRO A 230 -11.21 9.20 7.74
CA PRO A 230 -11.72 9.84 8.95
C PRO A 230 -13.13 10.38 8.65
N GLY A 231 -14.11 9.97 9.46
CA GLY A 231 -15.45 10.54 9.37
C GLY A 231 -15.35 12.05 9.62
N ARG A 232 -16.00 12.86 8.77
CA ARG A 232 -16.11 14.31 9.01
C ARG A 232 -16.68 14.50 10.42
N LYS A 233 -15.89 15.08 11.33
CA LYS A 233 -16.47 15.63 12.56
C LYS A 233 -17.38 16.76 12.11
N LEU A 234 -18.70 16.54 12.21
CA LEU A 234 -19.63 17.66 12.26
C LEU A 234 -19.22 18.48 13.48
N ASN A 235 -18.52 19.58 13.27
CA ASN A 235 -18.37 20.61 14.28
C ASN A 235 -19.79 21.10 14.59
N LYS A 236 -20.33 20.69 15.73
CA LYS A 236 -21.49 21.32 16.35
C LYS A 236 -20.99 22.44 17.22
#